data_AF-A0A8J8FC16-F1
#
_entry.id   AF-A0A8J8FC16-F1
#
_cell.length_a   1.000
_cell.length_b   1.000
_cell.length_c   1.000
_cell.angle_alpha   90.00
_cell.angle_beta   90.00
_cell.angle_gamma   90.00
#
_symmetry.space_group_name_H-M   'P 1'
#
loop_
_entity.id
_entity.type
_entity.pdbx_description
1 polymer ?
#
loop_
_entity_poly.entity_id
_entity_poly.type
_entity_poly.pdbx_seq_one_letter_code
_entity_poly.pdbx_strand_id
1 'polypeptide(L)'
;MVLSSSRSLYPVYIHVVINVLPHRIFERRGDDLHMSAPISFTQAALGGEETVTTIESKQVKVKIPPETQTNTKFRLQGLGMPRLERGKGDLFI
;
A
#
# COMPACT_ATOMS: atom_id res chain seq x y z
N MET A 1 40.25 -47.51 -21.90
CA MET A 1 40.38 -47.04 -20.50
C MET A 1 40.06 -45.54 -20.50
N VAL A 2 38.84 -45.22 -20.05
CA VAL A 2 38.22 -43.94 -19.65
C VAL A 2 38.56 -42.63 -20.43
N LEU A 3 37.59 -42.16 -21.23
CA LEU A 3 37.52 -40.76 -21.67
C LEU A 3 36.92 -39.91 -20.55
N SER A 4 37.75 -39.09 -19.88
CA SER A 4 37.28 -38.10 -18.90
C SER A 4 36.69 -36.89 -19.63
N SER A 5 35.36 -36.91 -19.79
CA SER A 5 34.62 -35.77 -20.33
C SER A 5 34.48 -34.69 -19.25
N SER A 6 35.32 -33.66 -19.35
CA SER A 6 35.22 -32.42 -18.57
C SER A 6 33.92 -31.69 -18.94
N ARG A 7 32.85 -31.92 -18.17
CA ARG A 7 31.63 -31.10 -18.24
C ARG A 7 31.93 -29.73 -17.63
N SER A 8 32.14 -28.72 -18.46
CA SER A 8 32.12 -27.32 -18.04
C SER A 8 30.70 -26.99 -17.55
N LEU A 9 30.55 -26.77 -16.25
CA LEU A 9 29.29 -26.37 -15.62
C LEU A 9 29.13 -24.86 -15.78
N TYR A 10 28.31 -24.44 -16.74
CA TYR A 10 27.85 -23.05 -16.80
C TYR A 10 26.90 -22.78 -15.63
N PRO A 11 27.08 -21.69 -14.86
CA PRO A 11 26.20 -21.37 -13.74
C PRO A 11 24.78 -21.07 -14.25
N VAL A 12 23.79 -21.72 -13.63
CA VAL A 12 22.37 -21.46 -13.86
C VAL A 12 21.92 -20.38 -12.89
N TYR A 13 21.21 -19.37 -13.39
CA TYR A 13 20.62 -18.30 -12.59
C TYR A 13 19.11 -18.45 -12.53
N ILE A 14 18.53 -18.14 -11.36
CA ILE A 14 17.08 -18.08 -11.16
C ILE A 14 16.68 -16.61 -11.07
N HIS A 15 15.69 -16.23 -11.87
CA HIS A 15 15.10 -14.89 -11.84
C HIS A 15 13.65 -15.00 -11.38
N VAL A 16 13.32 -14.38 -10.25
CA VAL A 16 11.97 -14.35 -9.68
C VAL A 16 11.39 -12.97 -9.87
N VAL A 17 10.23 -12.90 -10.53
CA VAL A 17 9.46 -11.66 -10.68
C VAL A 17 8.21 -11.77 -9.82
N ILE A 18 7.98 -10.76 -8.98
CA ILE A 18 6.80 -10.68 -8.12
C ILE A 18 5.80 -9.74 -8.77
N ASN A 19 4.57 -10.21 -8.94
CA ASN A 19 3.44 -9.40 -9.38
C ASN A 19 2.46 -9.24 -8.22
N VAL A 20 2.08 -8.00 -7.92
CA VAL A 20 1.07 -7.69 -6.90
C VAL A 20 -0.30 -7.75 -7.54
N LEU A 21 -1.18 -8.59 -7.02
CA LEU A 21 -2.56 -8.68 -7.49
C LEU A 21 -3.36 -7.46 -7.00
N PRO A 22 -4.36 -6.98 -7.78
CA PRO A 22 -5.26 -5.93 -7.34
C PRO A 22 -5.96 -6.31 -6.04
N HIS A 23 -5.99 -5.38 -5.09
CA HIS A 23 -6.73 -5.53 -3.84
C HIS A 23 -8.00 -4.69 -3.88
N ARG A 24 -9.10 -5.16 -3.27
CA ARG A 24 -10.42 -4.51 -3.36
C ARG A 24 -10.47 -3.14 -2.68
N ILE A 25 -9.64 -2.95 -1.65
CA ILE A 25 -9.68 -1.76 -0.79
C ILE A 25 -8.45 -0.88 -1.00
N PHE A 26 -7.30 -1.49 -1.34
CA PHE A 26 -6.02 -0.79 -1.33
C PHE A 26 -5.40 -0.83 -2.72
N GLU A 27 -4.91 0.31 -3.16
CA GLU A 27 -4.07 0.44 -4.33
C GLU A 27 -2.66 0.83 -3.88
N ARG A 28 -1.67 0.01 -4.22
CA ARG A 28 -0.27 0.32 -3.91
C ARG A 28 0.33 1.17 -5.03
N ARG A 29 0.88 2.34 -4.66
CA ARG A 29 1.62 3.23 -5.56
C ARG A 29 3.01 3.47 -4.99
N GLY A 30 4.01 2.75 -5.49
CA GLY A 30 5.34 2.73 -4.89
C GLY A 30 5.29 2.17 -3.47
N ASP A 31 5.66 2.98 -2.48
CA ASP A 31 5.58 2.61 -1.05
C ASP A 31 4.32 3.13 -0.36
N ASP A 32 3.50 3.91 -1.04
CA ASP A 32 2.27 4.47 -0.49
C ASP A 32 1.06 3.59 -0.82
N LEU A 33 0.05 3.67 0.03
CA LEU A 33 -1.24 3.02 -0.15
C LEU A 33 -2.33 4.07 -0.39
N HIS A 34 -3.26 3.75 -1.26
CA HIS A 34 -4.46 4.54 -1.51
C HIS A 34 -5.69 3.70 -1.23
N MET A 35 -6.71 4.29 -0.62
CA MET A 35 -8.05 3.70 -0.52
C MET A 35 -9.11 4.80 -0.64
N SER A 36 -10.37 4.41 -0.74
CA SER A 36 -11.49 5.35 -0.67
C SER A 36 -12.31 5.06 0.58
N ALA A 37 -12.46 6.08 1.44
CA ALA A 37 -13.33 6.02 2.60
C ALA A 37 -14.61 6.82 2.31
N PRO A 38 -15.76 6.17 2.07
CA PRO A 38 -17.00 6.90 1.85
C PRO A 38 -17.43 7.61 3.14
N ILE A 39 -17.66 8.92 3.05
CA ILE A 39 -18.23 9.72 4.14
C ILE A 39 -19.65 10.14 3.81
N SER A 40 -20.49 10.32 4.83
CA SER A 40 -21.83 10.86 4.65
C SER A 40 -21.78 12.34 4.24
N PHE A 41 -22.83 12.81 3.54
CA PHE A 41 -22.95 14.23 3.19
C PHE A 41 -22.90 15.14 4.43
N THR A 42 -23.49 14.71 5.54
CA THR A 42 -23.45 15.46 6.81
C THR A 42 -22.02 15.58 7.35
N GLN A 43 -21.23 14.50 7.34
CA GLN A 43 -19.82 14.55 7.72
C GLN A 43 -19.00 15.45 6.78
N ALA A 44 -19.28 15.42 5.47
CA ALA A 44 -18.59 16.28 4.50
C ALA A 44 -18.91 17.76 4.73
N ALA A 45 -20.18 18.10 4.99
CA ALA A 45 -20.64 19.48 5.15
C ALA A 45 -20.27 20.08 6.53
N LEU A 46 -20.55 19.35 7.61
CA LEU A 46 -20.42 19.85 8.99
C LEU A 46 -19.14 19.40 9.69
N GLY A 47 -18.37 18.51 9.07
CA GLY A 47 -17.23 17.84 9.68
C GLY A 47 -17.65 16.66 10.55
N GLY A 48 -16.66 15.93 11.05
CA GLY A 48 -16.87 14.77 11.89
C GLY A 48 -15.62 13.92 12.04
N GLU A 49 -15.82 12.66 12.40
CA GLU A 49 -14.79 11.64 12.43
C GLU A 49 -15.23 10.45 11.57
N GLU A 50 -14.28 9.81 10.91
CA GLU A 50 -14.47 8.55 10.19
C GLU A 50 -13.41 7.55 10.66
N THR A 51 -13.74 6.26 10.72
CA THR A 51 -12.78 5.24 11.16
C THR A 51 -12.42 4.34 10.00
N VAL A 52 -11.13 4.34 9.63
CA VAL A 52 -10.61 3.50 8.55
C VAL A 52 -9.78 2.35 9.11
N THR A 53 -9.81 1.22 8.41
CA THR A 53 -8.99 0.05 8.74
C THR A 53 -7.75 0.04 7.84
N THR A 54 -6.57 -0.07 8.43
CA THR A 54 -5.30 -0.12 7.69
C THR A 54 -5.01 -1.53 7.17
N ILE A 55 -3.98 -1.66 6.32
CA ILE A 55 -3.52 -2.96 5.81
C ILE A 55 -3.04 -3.91 6.94
N GLU A 56 -2.66 -3.35 8.09
CA GLU A 56 -2.27 -4.10 9.30
C GLU A 56 -3.48 -4.43 10.20
N SER A 57 -4.71 -4.26 9.71
CA SER A 57 -5.95 -4.45 10.46
C SER A 57 -6.10 -3.56 11.70
N LYS A 58 -5.42 -2.40 11.73
CA LYS A 58 -5.57 -1.40 12.79
C LYS A 58 -6.66 -0.41 12.42
N GLN A 59 -7.48 -0.02 13.39
CA GLN A 59 -8.46 1.05 13.21
C GLN A 59 -7.82 2.40 13.52
N VAL A 60 -7.98 3.36 12.62
CA VAL A 60 -7.46 4.72 12.75
C VAL A 60 -8.61 5.70 12.55
N LYS A 61 -8.76 6.61 13.50
CA LYS A 61 -9.72 7.71 13.41
C LYS A 61 -9.16 8.83 12.56
N VAL A 62 -9.97 9.32 11.64
CA VAL A 62 -9.66 10.38 10.70
C VAL A 62 -10.62 11.52 10.97
N LYS A 63 -10.08 12.70 11.26
CA LYS A 63 -10.89 13.89 11.44
C LYS A 63 -11.23 14.48 10.08
N ILE A 64 -12.52 14.62 9.81
CA ILE A 64 -13.05 15.25 8.60
C ILE A 64 -13.39 16.71 8.94
N PRO A 65 -12.72 17.71 8.34
CA PRO A 65 -13.08 19.10 8.53
C PRO A 65 -14.43 19.42 7.87
N PRO A 66 -15.15 20.44 8.36
CA PRO A 66 -16.33 20.94 7.66
C PRO A 66 -15.96 21.40 6.24
N GLU A 67 -16.96 21.41 5.36
CA GLU A 67 -16.81 21.83 3.96
C GLU A 67 -15.84 20.95 3.14
N THR A 68 -15.62 19.70 3.55
CA THR A 68 -14.79 18.73 2.82
C THR A 68 -15.41 18.45 1.45
N GLN A 69 -14.64 18.70 0.40
CA GLN A 69 -15.06 18.50 -0.98
C GLN A 69 -14.86 17.05 -1.45
N THR A 70 -15.57 16.66 -2.50
CA THR A 70 -15.31 15.39 -3.19
C THR A 70 -13.86 15.31 -3.68
N ASN A 71 -13.26 14.12 -3.62
CA ASN A 71 -11.86 13.86 -3.99
C ASN A 71 -10.81 14.56 -3.12
N THR A 72 -11.20 15.14 -1.98
CA THR A 72 -10.24 15.57 -0.95
C THR A 72 -9.45 14.36 -0.48
N LYS A 73 -8.13 14.52 -0.33
CA LYS A 73 -7.23 13.46 0.13
C LYS A 73 -6.73 13.76 1.53
N PHE A 74 -6.83 12.79 2.42
CA PHE A 74 -6.22 12.85 3.74
C PHE A 74 -4.98 11.96 3.78
N ARG A 75 -3.88 12.50 4.30
CA ARG A 75 -2.62 11.77 4.46
C ARG A 75 -2.52 11.25 5.88
N LEU A 76 -2.41 9.94 6.03
CA LEU A 76 -2.12 9.26 7.28
C LEU A 76 -0.66 8.77 7.25
N GLN A 77 0.19 9.44 8.02
CA GLN A 77 1.63 9.25 7.98
C GLN A 77 2.05 7.87 8.49
N GLY A 78 2.92 7.18 7.75
CA GLY A 78 3.54 5.92 8.17
C GLY A 78 2.62 4.70 8.14
N LEU A 79 1.44 4.81 7.53
CA LEU A 79 0.45 3.74 7.39
C LEU A 79 0.48 3.06 6.00
N GLY A 80 1.46 3.38 5.16
CA GLY A 80 1.70 2.74 3.87
C GLY A 80 2.54 1.46 3.97
N MET A 81 3.16 1.08 2.85
CA MET A 81 4.00 -0.12 2.75
C MET A 81 5.38 0.08 3.39
N PRO A 82 6.04 -0.99 3.88
CA PRO A 82 7.42 -0.92 4.31
C PRO A 82 8.34 -0.53 3.16
N ARG A 83 9.27 0.39 3.44
CA ARG A 83 10.34 0.79 2.50
C ARG A 83 11.51 -0.17 2.61
N LEU A 84 12.23 -0.38 1.50
CA LEU A 84 13.42 -1.26 1.47
C LEU A 84 14.53 -0.79 2.41
N GLU A 85 14.70 0.52 2.56
CA GLU A 85 15.68 1.09 3.48
C GLU A 85 15.14 1.12 4.92
N ARG A 86 14.38 2.17 5.27
CA ARG A 86 13.83 2.38 6.60
C ARG A 86 12.49 3.08 6.55
N GLY A 87 11.59 2.69 7.45
CA GLY A 87 10.29 3.32 7.64
C GLY A 87 9.21 2.75 6.73
N LYS A 88 8.12 3.50 6.61
CA LYS A 88 6.95 3.15 5.82
C LYS A 88 6.55 4.33 4.95
N GLY A 89 5.90 4.05 3.83
CA GLY A 89 5.13 5.07 3.11
C GLY A 89 3.89 5.49 3.90
N ASP A 90 3.03 6.23 3.22
CA ASP A 90 1.83 6.80 3.81
C ASP A 90 0.56 6.15 3.25
N LEU A 91 -0.55 6.31 3.98
CA LEU A 91 -1.88 5.95 3.50
C LEU A 91 -2.62 7.22 3.12
N PHE A 92 -3.09 7.28 1.88
CA PHE A 92 -3.95 8.32 1.36
C PHE A 92 -5.37 7.80 1.26
N ILE A 93 -6.32 8.52 1.86
CA ILE A 93 -7.74 8.18 1.85
C ILE A 93 -8.57 9.32 1.26
#